data_AF-A0A7W4HKS1-F1
#
_entry.id   AF-A0A7W4HKS1-F1
#
_cell.length_a   1.000
_cell.length_b   1.000
_cell.length_c   1.000
_cell.angle_alpha   90.00
_cell.angle_beta   90.00
_cell.angle_gamma   90.00
#
_symmetry.space_group_name_H-M   'P 1'
#
loop_
_entity.id
_entity.type
_entity.pdbx_description
1 polymer ?
#
loop_
_entity_poly.entity_id
_entity_poly.type
_entity_poly.pdbx_seq_one_letter_code
_entity_poly.pdbx_strand_id
1 'polypeptide(L)'
;MLEEIKTFIEFLKSGFHLDEIEKSMYFVKQKEILNQRIKILDQEIAELNKKLGEPEKDNGGFKVSNKTVPLLMAIKQEREKQERLNKEYKEEIEIFKRACKLDIQDTKIQTYSCEQIAEKPKELENDQFIYTLGNKIYLFKKKTYTIDEIDCDWFTNFSKVILENKCILMVISEDHETIFSWNPLNE
;
A
#
# COMPACT_ATOMS: atom_id res chain seq x y z
N MET A 1 -20.17 -22.18 -17.01
CA MET A 1 -18.75 -21.99 -16.65
C MET A 1 -18.19 -20.63 -17.07
N LEU A 2 -17.96 -20.35 -18.37
CA LEU A 2 -17.38 -19.04 -18.77
C LEU A 2 -18.22 -17.83 -18.32
N GLU A 3 -19.54 -17.85 -18.57
CA GLU A 3 -20.43 -16.76 -18.15
C GLU A 3 -20.54 -16.63 -16.62
N GLU A 4 -20.43 -17.74 -15.88
CA GLU A 4 -20.42 -17.72 -14.41
C GLU A 4 -19.14 -17.07 -13.88
N ILE A 5 -18.00 -17.38 -14.49
CA ILE A 5 -16.69 -16.79 -14.15
C ILE A 5 -16.68 -15.29 -14.46
N LYS A 6 -17.18 -14.88 -15.63
CA LYS A 6 -17.32 -13.45 -15.97
C LYS A 6 -18.20 -12.73 -14.94
N THR A 7 -19.37 -13.30 -14.62
CA THR A 7 -20.29 -12.73 -13.64
C THR A 7 -19.62 -12.60 -12.27
N PHE A 8 -18.84 -13.59 -11.85
CA PHE A 8 -18.13 -13.54 -10.58
C PHE A 8 -17.01 -12.49 -10.55
N ILE A 9 -16.23 -12.37 -11.63
CA ILE A 9 -15.19 -11.35 -11.75
C ILE A 9 -15.81 -9.95 -11.69
N GLU A 10 -16.93 -9.73 -12.39
CA GLU A 10 -17.67 -8.47 -12.32
C GLU A 10 -18.21 -8.20 -10.92
N PHE A 11 -18.70 -9.23 -10.22
CA PHE A 11 -19.07 -9.12 -8.81
C PHE A 11 -17.88 -8.71 -7.94
N LEU A 12 -16.69 -9.27 -8.15
CA LEU A 12 -15.51 -8.88 -7.39
C LEU A 12 -15.08 -7.45 -7.67
N LYS A 13 -15.02 -7.07 -8.95
CA LYS A 13 -14.66 -5.71 -9.36
C LYS A 13 -15.59 -4.67 -8.76
N SER A 14 -16.89 -4.91 -8.85
CA SER A 14 -17.91 -4.00 -8.33
C SER A 14 -18.00 -4.03 -6.81
N GLY A 15 -18.02 -5.22 -6.20
CA GLY A 15 -18.18 -5.41 -4.75
C GLY A 15 -16.97 -4.98 -3.93
N PHE A 16 -15.75 -5.11 -4.46
CA PHE A 16 -14.51 -4.75 -3.78
C PHE A 16 -13.81 -3.52 -4.37
N HIS A 17 -14.43 -2.87 -5.36
CA HIS A 17 -13.90 -1.69 -6.06
C HIS A 17 -12.49 -1.93 -6.64
N LEU A 18 -12.23 -3.08 -7.27
CA LEU A 18 -10.88 -3.42 -7.76
C LEU A 18 -10.37 -2.45 -8.83
N ASP A 19 -11.27 -1.88 -9.63
CA ASP A 19 -10.92 -0.88 -10.65
C ASP A 19 -10.78 0.55 -10.08
N GLU A 20 -11.31 0.78 -8.87
CA GLU A 20 -11.29 2.07 -8.15
C GLU A 20 -10.79 1.85 -6.71
N ILE A 21 -9.57 1.32 -6.58
CA ILE A 21 -9.11 0.72 -5.32
C ILE A 21 -9.15 1.65 -4.10
N GLU A 22 -9.05 2.96 -4.32
CA GLU A 22 -9.17 3.99 -3.29
C GLU A 22 -10.53 3.96 -2.57
N LYS A 23 -11.57 3.44 -3.22
CA LYS A 23 -12.92 3.25 -2.66
C LYS A 23 -13.10 1.90 -1.95
N SER A 24 -12.15 0.98 -2.08
CA SER A 24 -12.22 -0.30 -1.38
C SER A 24 -12.21 -0.08 0.14
N MET A 25 -12.93 -0.93 0.87
CA MET A 25 -12.96 -0.87 2.34
C MET A 25 -11.56 -0.93 2.94
N TYR A 26 -10.66 -1.70 2.31
CA TYR A 26 -9.25 -1.76 2.65
C TYR A 26 -8.61 -0.37 2.65
N PHE A 27 -8.66 0.38 1.54
CA PHE A 27 -8.03 1.71 1.47
C PHE A 27 -8.75 2.78 2.28
N VAL A 28 -10.07 2.67 2.47
CA VAL A 28 -10.81 3.55 3.39
C VAL A 28 -10.25 3.41 4.81
N LYS A 29 -10.11 2.17 5.31
CA LYS A 29 -9.52 1.90 6.64
C LYS A 29 -8.05 2.31 6.71
N GLN A 30 -7.25 2.05 5.68
CA GLN A 30 -5.86 2.54 5.63
C GLN A 30 -5.78 4.06 5.72
N LYS A 31 -6.68 4.78 5.05
CA LYS A 31 -6.72 6.24 5.12
C LYS A 31 -7.09 6.74 6.51
N GLU A 32 -8.00 6.08 7.20
CA GLU A 32 -8.35 6.39 8.58
C GLU A 32 -7.16 6.21 9.52
N ILE A 33 -6.44 5.09 9.40
CA ILE A 33 -5.21 4.81 10.17
C ILE A 33 -4.14 5.87 9.90
N LEU A 34 -3.94 6.24 8.63
CA LEU A 34 -3.01 7.31 8.24
C LEU A 34 -3.33 8.61 8.95
N ASN A 35 -4.60 9.03 8.87
CA ASN A 35 -5.05 10.31 9.41
C ASN A 35 -4.87 10.36 10.94
N GLN A 36 -5.10 9.24 11.64
CA GLN A 36 -4.85 9.13 13.08
C GLN A 36 -3.36 9.31 13.41
N ARG A 37 -2.45 8.68 12.66
CA ARG A 37 -1.00 8.82 12.87
C ARG A 37 -0.50 10.23 12.59
N ILE A 38 -0.94 10.83 11.49
CA ILE A 38 -0.58 12.22 11.17
C ILE A 38 -1.02 13.16 12.29
N LYS A 39 -2.23 12.94 12.84
CA LYS A 39 -2.73 13.73 13.98
C LYS A 39 -1.86 13.58 15.24
N ILE A 40 -1.34 12.38 15.53
CA ILE A 40 -0.41 12.16 16.65
C ILE A 40 0.89 12.93 16.42
N LEU A 41 1.47 12.82 15.22
CA LEU A 41 2.69 13.54 14.85
C LEU A 41 2.50 15.07 14.91
N ASP A 42 1.33 15.58 14.50
CA ASP A 42 1.00 17.01 14.62
C ASP A 42 0.95 17.47 16.09
N GLN A 43 0.41 16.63 16.98
CA GLN A 43 0.40 16.90 18.41
C GLN A 43 1.82 16.92 18.99
N GLU A 44 2.66 15.95 18.63
CA GLU A 44 4.06 15.89 19.06
C GLU A 44 4.86 17.12 18.57
N ILE A 45 4.69 17.50 17.30
CA ILE A 45 5.29 18.72 16.74
C ILE A 45 4.80 19.96 17.49
N ALA A 46 3.51 20.05 17.81
CA ALA A 46 2.97 21.18 18.57
C ALA A 46 3.55 21.25 19.99
N GLU A 47 3.73 20.11 20.66
CA GLU A 47 4.39 20.06 21.97
C GLU A 47 5.86 20.44 21.91
N LEU A 48 6.59 19.98 20.89
CA LEU A 48 7.99 20.37 20.67
C LEU A 48 8.12 21.86 20.38
N ASN A 49 7.21 22.44 19.58
CA ASN A 49 7.19 23.88 19.32
C ASN A 49 6.88 24.68 20.60
N LYS A 50 5.96 24.22 21.45
CA LYS A 50 5.73 24.85 22.78
C LYS A 50 6.99 24.84 23.65
N LYS A 51 7.77 23.76 23.62
CA LYS A 51 9.06 23.66 24.32
C LYS A 51 10.14 24.55 23.72
N LEU A 52 10.10 24.76 22.41
CA LEU A 52 11.04 25.62 21.67
C LEU A 52 10.79 27.11 21.96
N GLY A 53 9.53 27.49 22.21
CA GLY A 53 9.12 28.86 22.52
C GLY A 53 8.86 29.68 21.26
N GLU A 54 8.70 31.00 21.43
CA GLU A 54 8.54 31.94 20.31
C GLU A 54 9.92 32.39 19.78
N PRO A 55 10.05 32.67 18.47
CA PRO A 55 11.27 33.24 17.93
C PRO A 55 11.53 34.63 18.54
N GLU A 56 12.73 34.85 19.08
CA GLU A 56 13.09 36.11 19.75
C GLU A 56 13.50 37.24 18.78
N LYS A 57 13.48 37.00 17.47
CA LYS A 57 13.93 37.98 16.45
C LYS A 57 12.92 38.12 15.33
N ASP A 58 12.80 39.35 14.81
CA ASP A 58 12.01 39.68 13.60
C ASP A 58 12.39 38.83 12.37
N ASN A 59 13.56 38.20 12.40
CA ASN A 59 14.09 37.35 11.34
C ASN A 59 13.77 35.85 11.55
N GLY A 60 12.92 35.49 12.52
CA GLY A 60 12.51 34.10 12.81
C GLY A 60 13.56 33.25 13.57
N GLY A 61 14.60 33.88 14.13
CA GLY A 61 15.67 33.19 14.85
C GLY A 61 15.36 32.96 16.33
N PHE A 62 15.62 31.74 16.83
CA PHE A 62 15.56 31.41 18.25
C PHE A 62 16.86 31.78 18.97
N LYS A 63 16.76 32.13 20.26
CA LYS A 63 17.94 32.19 21.13
C LYS A 63 18.57 30.81 21.21
N VAL A 64 19.84 30.73 20.81
CA VAL A 64 20.56 29.46 20.78
C VAL A 64 20.90 29.08 22.23
N SER A 65 20.12 28.16 22.78
CA SER A 65 20.43 27.42 24.00
C SER A 65 20.92 26.02 23.64
N ASN A 66 21.50 25.32 24.60
CA ASN A 66 21.85 23.90 24.46
C ASN A 66 20.66 22.98 24.11
N LYS A 67 19.41 23.45 24.31
CA LYS A 67 18.18 22.71 23.98
C LYS A 67 17.56 23.09 22.64
N THR A 68 17.93 24.23 22.06
CA THR A 68 17.32 24.77 20.83
C THR A 68 17.59 23.88 19.62
N VAL A 69 18.85 23.48 19.40
CA VAL A 69 19.23 22.62 18.27
C VAL A 69 18.61 21.23 18.37
N PRO A 70 18.66 20.51 19.53
CA PRO A 70 17.97 19.24 19.68
C PRO A 70 16.46 19.30 19.40
N LEU A 71 15.77 20.35 19.88
CA LEU A 71 14.33 20.50 19.63
C LEU A 71 14.01 20.74 18.15
N LEU A 72 14.81 21.56 17.46
CA LEU A 72 14.66 21.77 16.00
C LEU A 72 14.90 20.48 15.22
N MET A 73 15.88 19.67 15.62
CA MET A 73 16.12 18.36 15.01
C MET A 73 14.95 17.40 15.24
N ALA A 74 14.40 17.34 16.45
CA ALA A 74 13.23 16.51 16.75
C ALA A 74 12.00 16.93 15.92
N ILE A 75 11.70 18.23 15.83
CA ILE A 75 10.60 18.74 14.99
C ILE A 75 10.80 18.35 13.52
N LYS A 76 12.04 18.49 13.03
CA LYS A 76 12.39 18.10 11.66
C LYS A 76 12.14 16.61 11.43
N GLN A 77 12.56 15.75 12.35
CA GLN A 77 12.36 14.31 12.27
C GLN A 77 10.88 13.93 12.22
N GLU A 78 10.03 14.53 13.06
CA GLU A 78 8.59 14.23 13.03
C GLU A 78 7.92 14.67 11.72
N ARG A 79 8.34 15.82 11.16
CA ARG A 79 7.88 16.25 9.82
C ARG A 79 8.32 15.29 8.72
N GLU A 80 9.58 14.83 8.76
CA GLU A 80 10.08 13.83 7.82
C GLU A 80 9.33 12.50 7.93
N LYS A 81 8.89 12.09 9.13
CA LYS A 81 8.00 10.94 9.30
C LYS A 81 6.64 11.16 8.65
N GLN A 82 6.01 12.32 8.86
CA GLN A 82 4.73 12.65 8.21
C GLN A 82 4.82 12.63 6.68
N GLU A 83 5.87 13.22 6.12
CA GLU A 83 6.11 13.22 4.66
C GLU A 83 6.29 11.80 4.13
N ARG A 84 7.06 10.97 4.84
CA ARG A 84 7.29 9.56 4.49
C ARG A 84 5.98 8.76 4.50
N LEU A 85 5.18 8.84 5.57
CA LEU A 85 3.90 8.12 5.67
C LEU A 85 2.95 8.48 4.51
N ASN A 86 2.86 9.76 4.16
CA ASN A 86 2.02 10.20 3.04
C ASN A 86 2.55 9.73 1.69
N LYS A 87 3.88 9.67 1.52
CA LYS A 87 4.51 9.17 0.31
C LYS A 87 4.26 7.67 0.15
N GLU A 88 4.51 6.88 1.20
CA GLU A 88 4.30 5.43 1.21
C GLU A 88 2.84 5.07 0.91
N TYR A 89 1.88 5.76 1.52
CA TYR A 89 0.45 5.56 1.24
C TYR A 89 0.10 5.79 -0.24
N LYS A 90 0.64 6.85 -0.86
CA LYS A 90 0.40 7.13 -2.28
C LYS A 90 1.04 6.10 -3.18
N GLU A 91 2.26 5.67 -2.87
CA GLU A 91 2.96 4.62 -3.62
C GLU A 91 2.17 3.31 -3.55
N GLU A 92 1.67 2.95 -2.37
CA GLU A 92 0.85 1.75 -2.16
C GLU A 92 -0.45 1.78 -2.98
N ILE A 93 -1.16 2.91 -3.03
CA ILE A 93 -2.34 3.06 -3.90
C ILE A 93 -1.99 2.75 -5.37
N GLU A 94 -0.92 3.34 -5.90
CA GLU A 94 -0.54 3.17 -7.31
C GLU A 94 -0.15 1.72 -7.63
N ILE A 95 0.46 1.03 -6.68
CA ILE A 95 0.78 -0.39 -6.82
C ILE A 95 -0.48 -1.22 -6.83
N PHE A 96 -1.41 -0.98 -5.91
CA PHE A 96 -2.67 -1.71 -5.87
C PHE A 96 -3.53 -1.44 -7.10
N LYS A 97 -3.58 -0.20 -7.61
CA LYS A 97 -4.23 0.12 -8.90
C LYS A 97 -3.67 -0.71 -10.06
N ARG A 98 -2.37 -1.03 -10.02
CA ARG A 98 -1.72 -1.87 -11.04
C ARG A 98 -1.92 -3.36 -10.78
N ALA A 99 -1.70 -3.81 -9.54
CA ALA A 99 -1.67 -5.21 -9.14
C ALA A 99 -3.07 -5.83 -9.06
N CYS A 100 -4.09 -5.06 -8.65
CA CYS A 100 -5.46 -5.55 -8.55
C CYS A 100 -6.19 -5.66 -9.90
N LYS A 101 -5.51 -5.36 -11.01
CA LYS A 101 -6.07 -5.59 -12.34
C LYS A 101 -6.38 -7.07 -12.54
N LEU A 102 -7.64 -7.32 -12.89
CA LEU A 102 -8.17 -8.63 -13.18
C LEU A 102 -8.87 -8.55 -14.54
N ASP A 103 -8.15 -8.93 -15.58
CA ASP A 103 -8.65 -8.89 -16.95
C ASP A 103 -9.17 -10.28 -17.35
N ILE A 104 -10.32 -10.33 -18.02
CA ILE A 104 -10.85 -11.55 -18.63
C ILE A 104 -11.04 -11.33 -20.12
N GLN A 105 -10.44 -12.20 -20.92
CA GLN A 105 -10.56 -12.19 -22.37
C GLN A 105 -10.74 -13.63 -22.87
N ASP A 106 -11.87 -13.90 -23.53
CA ASP A 106 -12.25 -15.24 -23.99
C ASP A 106 -12.17 -16.27 -22.86
N THR A 107 -11.29 -17.26 -22.97
CA THR A 107 -11.04 -18.28 -21.94
C THR A 107 -9.83 -17.97 -21.07
N LYS A 108 -9.35 -16.72 -21.03
CA LYS A 108 -8.13 -16.33 -20.30
C LYS A 108 -8.42 -15.29 -19.23
N ILE A 109 -7.89 -15.53 -18.04
CA ILE A 109 -7.86 -14.58 -16.93
C ILE A 109 -6.43 -14.10 -16.76
N GLN A 110 -6.22 -12.79 -16.70
CA GLN A 110 -4.91 -12.19 -16.46
C GLN A 110 -4.91 -11.36 -15.19
N THR A 111 -3.90 -11.58 -14.36
CA THR A 111 -3.68 -10.80 -13.14
C THR A 111 -2.21 -10.84 -12.75
N TYR A 112 -1.84 -10.23 -11.63
CA TYR A 112 -0.46 -10.28 -11.12
C TYR A 112 -0.31 -11.31 -10.01
N SER A 113 0.80 -12.04 -10.05
CA SER A 113 1.32 -12.73 -8.88
C SER A 113 2.36 -11.86 -8.16
N CYS A 114 2.48 -12.02 -6.85
CA CYS A 114 3.44 -11.29 -6.04
C CYS A 114 4.35 -12.25 -5.29
N GLU A 115 5.67 -12.06 -5.40
CA GLU A 115 6.67 -12.79 -4.62
C GLU A 115 7.63 -11.82 -3.92
N GLN A 116 8.04 -12.15 -2.69
CA GLN A 116 9.10 -11.41 -2.01
C GLN A 116 10.47 -11.95 -2.46
N ILE A 117 11.37 -11.06 -2.84
CA ILE A 117 12.72 -11.39 -3.30
C ILE A 117 13.77 -10.70 -2.43
N ALA A 118 14.97 -11.27 -2.38
CA ALA A 118 16.08 -10.73 -1.58
C ALA A 118 16.82 -9.58 -2.27
N GLU A 119 16.91 -9.60 -3.60
CA GLU A 119 17.70 -8.64 -4.39
C GLU A 119 16.94 -8.23 -5.64
N LYS A 120 17.17 -7.00 -6.13
CA LYS A 120 16.56 -6.54 -7.38
C LYS A 120 17.15 -7.31 -8.57
N PRO A 121 16.31 -7.87 -9.48
CA PRO A 121 16.77 -8.45 -10.72
C PRO A 121 17.57 -7.42 -11.54
N LYS A 122 18.57 -7.90 -12.29
CA LYS A 122 19.37 -7.05 -13.19
C LYS A 122 18.52 -6.47 -14.32
N GLU A 123 17.56 -7.24 -14.79
CA GLU A 123 16.62 -6.89 -15.85
C GLU A 123 15.21 -7.33 -15.43
N LEU A 124 14.20 -6.55 -15.85
CA LEU A 124 12.80 -6.87 -15.66
C LEU A 124 12.17 -7.17 -17.01
N GLU A 125 11.35 -8.21 -17.07
CA GLU A 125 10.51 -8.47 -18.24
C GLU A 125 9.42 -7.38 -18.35
N ASN A 126 8.88 -7.16 -19.55
CA ASN A 126 7.93 -6.08 -19.84
C ASN A 126 6.65 -6.14 -19.00
N ASP A 127 6.28 -7.32 -18.54
CA ASP A 127 5.09 -7.60 -17.73
C ASP A 127 5.38 -7.71 -16.23
N GLN A 128 6.60 -7.34 -15.82
CA GLN A 128 7.04 -7.34 -14.44
C GLN A 128 7.21 -5.94 -13.88
N PHE A 129 7.12 -5.82 -12.56
CA PHE A 129 7.54 -4.61 -11.86
C PHE A 129 7.93 -4.91 -10.42
N ILE A 130 8.74 -4.02 -9.85
CA ILE A 130 9.20 -4.12 -8.48
C ILE A 130 8.49 -3.10 -7.61
N TYR A 131 8.14 -3.53 -6.42
CA TYR A 131 7.85 -2.65 -5.30
C TYR A 131 8.92 -2.84 -4.23
N THR A 132 9.47 -1.75 -3.71
CA THR A 132 10.39 -1.78 -2.57
C THR A 132 9.75 -1.07 -1.40
N LEU A 133 9.85 -1.69 -0.24
CA LEU A 133 9.18 -1.23 0.96
C LEU A 133 10.02 -1.51 2.19
N GLY A 134 10.56 -0.45 2.77
CA GLY A 134 11.65 -0.56 3.72
C GLY A 134 12.80 -1.36 3.10
N ASN A 135 13.12 -2.49 3.73
CA ASN A 135 14.15 -3.44 3.27
C ASN A 135 13.61 -4.61 2.46
N LYS A 136 12.30 -4.69 2.22
CA LYS A 136 11.66 -5.78 1.47
C LYS A 136 11.49 -5.38 0.02
N ILE A 137 11.72 -6.34 -0.86
CA ILE A 137 11.55 -6.18 -2.31
C ILE A 137 10.51 -7.19 -2.76
N TYR A 138 9.53 -6.72 -3.53
CA TYR A 138 8.45 -7.53 -4.05
C TYR A 138 8.44 -7.45 -5.57
N LEU A 139 8.43 -8.60 -6.22
CA LEU A 139 8.33 -8.73 -7.66
C LEU A 139 6.92 -9.13 -8.02
N PHE A 140 6.30 -8.30 -8.85
CA PHE A 140 5.01 -8.55 -9.44
C PHE A 140 5.22 -9.08 -10.85
N LYS A 141 4.62 -10.24 -11.14
CA LYS A 141 4.68 -10.89 -12.47
C LYS A 141 3.28 -11.10 -12.99
N LYS A 142 2.99 -10.61 -14.20
CA LYS A 142 1.71 -10.91 -14.85
C LYS A 142 1.61 -12.42 -15.08
N LYS A 143 0.46 -12.98 -14.74
CA LYS A 143 0.11 -14.39 -14.98
C LYS A 143 -1.15 -14.46 -15.82
N THR A 144 -1.21 -15.47 -16.67
CA THR A 144 -2.37 -15.82 -17.48
C THR A 144 -2.83 -17.21 -17.08
N TYR A 145 -4.12 -17.35 -16.80
CA TYR A 145 -4.77 -18.61 -16.44
C TYR A 145 -5.79 -18.94 -17.52
N THR A 146 -5.80 -20.18 -18.02
CA THR A 146 -6.78 -20.66 -18.99
C THR A 146 -7.96 -21.29 -18.25
N ILE A 147 -9.18 -20.84 -18.55
CA ILE A 147 -10.42 -21.33 -17.93
C ILE A 147 -10.65 -22.81 -18.21
N ASP A 148 -10.23 -23.31 -19.37
CA ASP A 148 -10.40 -24.73 -19.73
C ASP A 148 -9.43 -25.66 -18.98
N GLU A 149 -8.34 -25.12 -18.41
CA GLU A 149 -7.37 -25.86 -17.58
C GLU A 149 -7.77 -25.90 -16.09
N ILE A 150 -8.89 -25.25 -15.75
CA ILE A 150 -9.48 -25.23 -14.41
C ILE A 150 -10.39 -26.47 -14.29
N ASP A 151 -9.76 -27.63 -14.02
CA ASP A 151 -10.36 -28.98 -14.07
C ASP A 151 -11.28 -29.34 -12.86
N CYS A 152 -11.67 -28.36 -12.02
CA CYS A 152 -12.49 -28.59 -10.82
C CYS A 152 -13.37 -27.39 -10.47
N ASP A 153 -14.28 -27.57 -9.49
CA ASP A 153 -15.23 -26.54 -8.99
C ASP A 153 -14.54 -25.17 -8.98
N TRP A 154 -15.03 -24.28 -9.86
CA TRP A 154 -14.30 -23.10 -10.28
C TRP A 154 -13.98 -22.18 -9.09
N PHE A 155 -14.74 -22.26 -7.99
CA PHE A 155 -14.42 -21.63 -6.71
C PHE A 155 -13.04 -22.03 -6.14
N THR A 156 -12.67 -23.31 -6.22
CA THR A 156 -11.41 -23.84 -5.68
C THR A 156 -10.20 -23.36 -6.50
N ASN A 157 -10.32 -23.33 -7.83
CA ASN A 157 -9.26 -22.83 -8.70
C ASN A 157 -9.22 -21.30 -8.80
N PHE A 158 -10.37 -20.61 -8.67
CA PHE A 158 -10.38 -19.16 -8.57
C PHE A 158 -9.73 -18.69 -7.28
N SER A 159 -9.85 -19.47 -6.19
CA SER A 159 -9.05 -19.26 -4.98
C SER A 159 -7.56 -19.25 -5.31
N LYS A 160 -7.06 -20.10 -6.21
CA LYS A 160 -5.66 -20.05 -6.64
C LYS A 160 -5.29 -18.74 -7.36
N VAL A 161 -6.14 -18.26 -8.27
CA VAL A 161 -5.94 -16.97 -8.98
C VAL A 161 -5.87 -15.81 -7.99
N ILE A 162 -6.74 -15.79 -6.98
CA ILE A 162 -6.79 -14.75 -5.94
C ILE A 162 -5.65 -14.89 -4.93
N LEU A 163 -5.34 -16.10 -4.49
CA LEU A 163 -4.28 -16.37 -3.50
C LEU A 163 -2.90 -16.01 -4.06
N GLU A 164 -2.67 -16.21 -5.35
CA GLU A 164 -1.43 -15.80 -6.00
C GLU A 164 -1.33 -14.28 -6.17
N ASN A 165 -2.47 -13.58 -6.28
CA ASN A 165 -2.53 -12.12 -6.26
C ASN A 165 -2.73 -11.59 -4.83
N LYS A 166 -1.62 -11.43 -4.12
CA LYS A 166 -1.64 -10.94 -2.73
C LYS A 166 -2.35 -9.60 -2.54
N CYS A 167 -2.33 -8.69 -3.52
CA CYS A 167 -3.03 -7.41 -3.42
C CYS A 167 -4.56 -7.58 -3.47
N ILE A 168 -5.06 -8.41 -4.41
CA ILE A 168 -6.50 -8.72 -4.46
C ILE A 168 -6.92 -9.47 -3.20
N LEU A 169 -6.11 -10.42 -2.73
CA LEU A 169 -6.37 -11.14 -1.48
C LEU A 169 -6.52 -10.18 -0.30
N MET A 170 -5.62 -9.21 -0.14
CA MET A 170 -5.68 -8.21 0.93
C MET A 170 -6.95 -7.34 0.85
N VAL A 171 -7.34 -6.94 -0.36
CA VAL A 171 -8.54 -6.12 -0.56
C VAL A 171 -9.80 -6.90 -0.23
N ILE A 172 -9.89 -8.17 -0.66
CA ILE A 172 -11.05 -9.04 -0.43
C ILE A 172 -11.16 -9.47 1.04
N SER A 173 -10.03 -9.82 1.66
CA SER A 173 -9.99 -10.20 3.08
C SER A 173 -10.15 -9.02 4.02
N GLU A 174 -10.11 -7.79 3.50
CA GLU A 174 -9.99 -6.58 4.29
C GLU A 174 -8.87 -6.67 5.34
N ASP A 175 -7.76 -7.36 5.02
CA ASP A 175 -6.64 -7.55 5.93
C ASP A 175 -5.84 -6.26 6.07
N HIS A 176 -6.38 -5.35 6.89
CA HIS A 176 -5.84 -4.03 7.18
C HIS A 176 -4.80 -4.05 8.31
N GLU A 177 -4.51 -5.21 8.90
CA GLU A 177 -3.53 -5.37 9.99
C GLU A 177 -2.20 -5.96 9.47
N THR A 178 -2.24 -6.83 8.47
CA THR A 178 -1.06 -7.52 7.91
C THR A 178 -0.53 -6.81 6.67
N ILE A 179 -0.28 -5.51 6.80
CA ILE A 179 0.05 -4.63 5.66
C ILE A 179 1.45 -4.98 5.11
N PHE A 180 1.66 -4.72 3.81
CA PHE A 180 3.01 -4.70 3.23
C PHE A 180 3.91 -3.69 3.96
N SER A 181 3.41 -2.48 4.21
CA SER A 181 4.16 -1.30 4.66
C SER A 181 3.99 -1.00 6.14
N TRP A 182 2.82 -1.28 6.69
CA TRP A 182 2.40 -0.68 7.96
C TRP A 182 2.16 -1.77 8.99
N ASN A 183 3.23 -2.20 9.63
CA ASN A 183 3.10 -2.90 10.89
C ASN A 183 2.99 -1.85 12.01
N PRO A 184 1.88 -1.75 12.75
CA PRO A 184 1.75 -0.83 13.89
C PRO A 184 2.76 -1.11 15.02
N LEU A 185 3.45 -2.25 14.97
CA LEU A 185 4.41 -2.71 15.99
C LEU A 185 5.88 -2.49 15.62
N ASN A 186 6.18 -1.86 14.47
CA ASN A 186 7.56 -1.64 14.00
C ASN A 186 8.03 -0.18 14.06
N GLU A 187 7.30 0.72 14.72
CA GLU A 187 7.80 2.05 15.13
C GLU A 187 8.07 2.08 16.65
#